data_AF-A0AAD1VRT1-F1
#
_entry.id   AF-A0AAD1VRT1-F1
#
_cell.length_a   1.000
_cell.length_b   1.000
_cell.length_c   1.000
_cell.angle_alpha   90.00
_cell.angle_beta   90.00
_cell.angle_gamma   90.00
#
_symmetry.space_group_name_H-M   'P 1'
#
loop_
_entity.id
_entity.type
_entity.pdbx_description
1 polymer ?
#
loop_
_entity_poly.entity_id
_entity_poly.type
_entity_poly.pdbx_seq_one_letter_code
_entity_poly.pdbx_strand_id
1 'polypeptide(L)'
;KVPKDVIVKFHYFAHKEQQENLPRSLTLTNTVFADLPAATMARRKTFITITKTLGNNNVSFKWGYPTKLLIWRQGKTHMVNDPAEGMKSLIEW
;
A
#
# COMPACT_ATOMS: atom_id res chain seq x y z
N LYS A 1 1.66 24.30 -15.55
CA LYS A 1 1.54 22.94 -16.15
C LYS A 1 2.11 21.95 -15.15
N VAL A 2 1.33 20.95 -14.72
CA VAL A 2 1.83 19.95 -13.76
C VAL A 2 2.88 19.07 -14.47
N PRO A 3 4.01 18.72 -13.82
CA PRO A 3 4.95 17.76 -14.36
C PRO A 3 4.26 16.43 -14.71
N LYS A 4 4.73 15.76 -15.76
CA LYS A 4 4.27 14.40 -16.08
C LYS A 4 4.99 13.38 -15.19
N ASP A 5 4.31 12.28 -14.89
CA ASP A 5 4.91 11.15 -14.20
C ASP A 5 6.01 10.50 -15.05
N VAL A 6 7.02 9.95 -14.39
CA VAL A 6 8.11 9.18 -15.02
C VAL A 6 7.90 7.70 -14.68
N ILE A 7 7.79 6.86 -15.71
CA ILE A 7 7.65 5.42 -15.55
C ILE A 7 9.03 4.77 -15.68
N VAL A 8 9.43 4.00 -14.68
CA VAL A 8 10.71 3.27 -14.66
C VAL A 8 10.44 1.77 -14.66
N LYS A 9 11.03 1.06 -15.62
CA LYS A 9 10.98 -0.40 -15.70
C LYS A 9 12.32 -0.98 -15.25
N PHE A 10 12.34 -1.60 -14.09
CA PHE A 10 13.51 -2.31 -13.58
C PHE A 10 13.65 -3.67 -14.29
N HIS A 11 14.89 -4.07 -14.56
CA HIS A 11 15.17 -5.41 -15.09
C HIS A 11 14.91 -6.50 -14.02
N TYR A 12 15.32 -6.23 -12.78
CA TYR A 12 15.13 -7.13 -11.65
C TYR A 12 14.06 -6.61 -10.70
N PHE A 13 13.14 -7.49 -10.29
CA PHE A 13 12.08 -7.15 -9.35
C PHE A 13 12.62 -6.70 -7.98
N ALA A 14 13.70 -7.33 -7.50
CA ALA A 14 14.33 -7.00 -6.23
C ALA A 14 14.80 -5.53 -6.15
N HIS A 15 15.31 -4.96 -7.27
CA HIS A 15 15.74 -3.55 -7.29
C HIS A 15 14.56 -2.58 -7.18
N LYS A 16 13.40 -2.94 -7.77
CA LYS A 16 12.17 -2.19 -7.60
C LYS A 16 11.74 -2.18 -6.12
N GLU A 17 11.76 -3.35 -5.48
CA GLU A 17 11.39 -3.45 -4.06
C GLU A 17 12.33 -2.66 -3.14
N GLN A 18 13.64 -2.70 -3.40
CA GLN A 18 14.61 -1.89 -2.64
C GLN A 18 14.25 -0.41 -2.71
N GLN A 19 13.93 0.10 -3.91
CA GLN A 19 13.54 1.50 -4.10
C GLN A 19 12.20 1.85 -3.42
N GLU A 20 11.20 0.97 -3.47
CA GLU A 20 9.90 1.17 -2.81
C GLU A 20 9.99 1.11 -1.28
N ASN A 21 10.97 0.37 -0.74
CA ASN A 21 11.18 0.21 0.71
C ASN A 21 12.12 1.28 1.31
N LEU A 22 12.68 2.18 0.50
CA LEU A 22 13.51 3.26 1.02
C LEU A 22 12.67 4.16 1.96
N PRO A 23 13.25 4.60 3.09
CA PRO A 23 12.61 5.59 3.94
C PRO A 23 12.23 6.83 3.14
N ARG A 24 10.99 7.31 3.30
CA ARG A 24 10.52 8.54 2.65
C ARG A 24 11.40 9.75 2.95
N SER A 25 12.18 9.73 4.03
CA SER A 25 13.14 10.79 4.38
C SER A 25 14.36 10.85 3.46
N LEU A 26 14.70 9.77 2.75
CA LEU A 26 15.83 9.71 1.82
C LEU A 26 15.43 10.02 0.38
N THR A 27 14.14 10.00 0.06
CA THR A 27 13.62 10.36 -1.26
C THR A 27 13.35 11.86 -1.32
N LEU A 28 14.28 12.61 -1.93
CA LEU A 28 14.10 14.02 -2.36
C LEU A 28 12.72 14.23 -2.98
N THR A 29 11.85 15.00 -2.32
CA THR A 29 10.60 15.70 -2.79
C THR A 29 9.62 14.99 -3.73
N ASN A 30 9.94 13.82 -4.26
CA ASN A 30 9.25 13.09 -5.30
C ASN A 30 8.70 11.82 -4.68
N THR A 31 7.39 11.66 -4.75
CA THR A 31 6.73 10.47 -4.22
C THR A 31 6.84 9.35 -5.25
N VAL A 32 7.35 8.20 -4.82
CA VAL A 32 7.44 6.99 -5.65
C VAL A 32 6.18 6.16 -5.45
N PHE A 33 5.56 5.74 -6.56
CA PHE A 33 4.39 4.87 -6.55
C PHE A 33 4.62 3.65 -7.44
N ALA A 34 4.02 2.52 -7.07
CA ALA A 34 3.96 1.36 -7.94
C ALA A 34 3.05 1.67 -9.14
N ASP A 35 3.53 1.36 -10.35
CA ASP A 35 2.67 1.31 -11.53
C ASP A 35 1.73 0.11 -11.43
N LEU A 36 0.42 0.38 -11.44
CA LEU A 36 -0.63 -0.61 -11.20
C LEU A 36 -1.71 -0.53 -12.28
N PRO A 37 -2.24 -1.68 -12.75
CA PRO A 37 -3.38 -1.68 -13.65
C PRO A 37 -4.59 -0.95 -13.05
N ALA A 38 -5.37 -0.29 -13.91
CA ALA A 38 -6.55 0.48 -13.48
C ALA A 38 -7.54 -0.36 -12.65
N ALA A 39 -7.73 -1.64 -13.01
CA ALA A 39 -8.56 -2.57 -12.25
C ALA A 39 -8.04 -2.79 -10.81
N THR A 40 -6.73 -2.91 -10.65
CA THR A 40 -6.09 -3.04 -9.33
C THR A 40 -6.25 -1.76 -8.51
N MET A 41 -6.04 -0.60 -9.14
CA MET A 41 -6.25 0.70 -8.49
C MET A 41 -7.69 0.90 -8.03
N ALA A 42 -8.67 0.57 -8.88
CA ALA A 42 -10.09 0.63 -8.53
C ALA A 42 -10.41 -0.27 -7.33
N ARG A 43 -9.86 -1.49 -7.31
CA ARG A 43 -10.05 -2.42 -6.21
C ARG A 43 -9.33 -1.98 -4.93
N ARG A 44 -8.18 -1.30 -5.00
CA ARG A 44 -7.56 -0.70 -3.80
C ARG A 44 -8.41 0.43 -3.20
N LYS A 45 -9.12 1.20 -4.02
CA LYS A 45 -10.02 2.26 -3.54
C LYS A 45 -11.16 1.72 -2.68
N THR A 46 -11.57 0.46 -2.83
CA THR A 46 -12.61 -0.13 -1.97
C THR A 46 -12.15 -0.35 -0.52
N PHE A 47 -10.83 -0.35 -0.26
CA PHE A 47 -10.26 -0.42 1.08
C PHE A 47 -10.02 0.96 1.71
N ILE A 48 -10.48 2.05 1.08
CA ILE A 48 -10.18 3.41 1.54
C ILE A 48 -10.61 3.63 3.00
N THR A 49 -11.77 3.10 3.40
CA THR A 49 -12.25 3.18 4.78
C THR A 49 -11.30 2.46 5.73
N ILE A 50 -10.88 1.24 5.39
CA ILE A 50 -9.94 0.44 6.21
C ILE A 50 -8.61 1.18 6.37
N THR A 51 -8.02 1.62 5.26
CA THR A 51 -6.72 2.29 5.28
C THR A 51 -6.74 3.63 6.03
N LYS A 52 -7.86 4.37 5.96
CA LYS A 52 -8.07 5.58 6.77
C LYS A 52 -8.13 5.24 8.26
N THR A 53 -8.90 4.23 8.65
CA THR A 53 -8.99 3.80 10.04
C THR A 53 -7.63 3.35 10.58
N LEU A 54 -6.88 2.55 9.81
CA LEU A 54 -5.54 2.11 10.20
C LEU A 54 -4.59 3.30 10.39
N GLY A 55 -4.61 4.27 9.46
CA GLY A 55 -3.83 5.49 9.56
C GLY A 55 -4.16 6.33 10.81
N ASN A 56 -5.45 6.51 11.10
CA ASN A 56 -5.91 7.24 12.29
C ASN A 56 -5.50 6.54 13.60
N ASN A 57 -5.38 5.21 13.60
CA ASN A 57 -4.98 4.42 14.76
C ASN A 57 -3.47 4.14 14.82
N ASN A 58 -2.66 4.79 13.98
CA ASN A 58 -1.22 4.55 13.87
C ASN A 58 -0.83 3.07 13.65
N VAL A 59 -1.71 2.30 12.99
CA VAL A 59 -1.44 0.90 12.67
C VAL A 59 -0.67 0.85 11.36
N SER A 60 0.51 0.21 11.40
CA SER A 60 1.34 0.06 10.21
C SER A 60 0.70 -0.92 9.23
N PHE A 61 0.66 -0.54 7.95
CA PHE A 61 0.17 -1.40 6.88
C PHE A 61 0.96 -1.22 5.59
N LYS A 62 0.95 -2.24 4.73
CA LYS A 62 1.55 -2.21 3.39
C LYS A 62 0.64 -2.90 2.39
N TRP A 63 0.70 -2.42 1.15
CA TRP A 63 0.03 -3.06 0.04
C TRP A 63 0.85 -4.22 -0.50
N GLY A 64 0.26 -5.42 -0.52
CA GLY A 64 0.70 -6.55 -1.32
C GLY A 64 0.01 -6.55 -2.69
N TYR A 65 0.72 -7.05 -3.72
CA TYR A 65 0.15 -7.25 -5.04
C TYR A 65 -0.77 -8.49 -5.07
N PRO A 66 -1.88 -8.49 -5.84
CA PRO A 66 -2.43 -7.34 -6.58
C PRO A 66 -3.18 -6.36 -5.67
N THR A 67 -4.07 -6.88 -4.82
CA THR A 67 -4.87 -6.13 -3.85
C THR A 67 -4.95 -6.87 -2.54
N LYS A 68 -3.82 -6.94 -1.83
CA LYS A 68 -3.73 -7.50 -0.48
C LYS A 68 -3.30 -6.41 0.47
N LEU A 69 -3.92 -6.30 1.63
CA LEU A 69 -3.51 -5.37 2.67
C LEU A 69 -2.83 -6.16 3.79
N LEU A 70 -1.53 -5.93 3.98
CA LEU A 70 -0.75 -6.49 5.07
C LEU A 70 -0.78 -5.50 6.22
N ILE A 71 -1.24 -5.93 7.39
CA ILE A 71 -1.42 -5.10 8.57
C ILE A 71 -0.57 -5.68 9.69
N TRP A 72 0.24 -4.85 10.35
CA TRP A 72 1.06 -5.26 11.48
C TRP A 72 0.47 -4.70 12.78
N ARG A 73 0.06 -5.60 13.69
CA ARG A 73 -0.51 -5.23 14.98
C ARG A 73 -0.16 -6.30 16.01
N GLN A 74 0.26 -5.89 17.21
CA GLN A 74 0.58 -6.79 18.34
C GLN A 74 1.58 -7.92 17.96
N GLY A 75 2.57 -7.62 17.11
CA GLY A 75 3.55 -8.61 16.67
C GLY A 75 3.04 -9.65 15.66
N LYS A 76 1.78 -9.55 15.22
CA LYS A 76 1.19 -10.43 14.19
C LYS A 76 0.99 -9.67 12.88
N THR A 77 1.17 -10.39 11.78
CA THR A 77 0.87 -9.88 10.43
C THR A 77 -0.48 -10.46 9.99
N HIS A 78 -1.45 -9.59 9.75
CA HIS A 78 -2.75 -9.95 9.21
C HIS A 78 -2.81 -9.61 7.73
N MET A 79 -3.31 -10.54 6.91
CA MET A 79 -3.49 -10.34 5.48
C MET A 79 -4.99 -10.22 5.19
N VAL A 80 -5.39 -9.09 4.64
CA VAL A 80 -6.78 -8.84 4.24
C VAL A 80 -6.85 -8.83 2.72
N ASN A 81 -7.60 -9.77 2.16
CA ASN A 81 -7.82 -9.87 0.71
C ASN A 81 -9.18 -9.30 0.29
N ASP A 82 -10.12 -9.20 1.23
CA ASP A 82 -11.46 -8.70 1.00
C ASP A 82 -11.78 -7.50 1.94
N PRO A 83 -12.31 -6.38 1.42
CA PRO A 83 -12.70 -5.26 2.26
C PRO A 83 -13.72 -5.60 3.35
N ALA A 84 -14.68 -6.49 3.09
CA ALA A 84 -15.69 -6.88 4.05
C ALA A 84 -15.08 -7.67 5.22
N GLU A 85 -14.13 -8.56 4.92
CA GLU A 85 -13.35 -9.28 5.94
C GLU A 85 -12.55 -8.28 6.79
N GLY A 86 -11.84 -7.35 6.15
CA GLY A 86 -11.04 -6.35 6.85
C GLY A 86 -11.85 -5.42 7.74
N MET A 87 -13.05 -5.04 7.31
CA MET A 87 -13.96 -4.22 8.13
C MET A 87 -14.47 -4.99 9.35
N LYS A 88 -14.77 -6.29 9.23
CA LYS A 88 -15.13 -7.12 10.39
C LYS A 88 -13.97 -7.22 11.36
N SER A 89 -12.77 -7.48 10.85
CA SER A 89 -11.57 -7.52 11.69
C SER A 89 -11.36 -6.19 12.42
N LEU A 90 -11.57 -5.04 11.77
CA LEU A 90 -11.47 -3.73 12.42
C LEU A 90 -12.48 -3.50 13.56
N ILE A 91 -13.65 -4.15 13.55
CA ILE A 91 -14.67 -4.03 14.62
C ILE A 91 -14.28 -4.86 15.84
N GLU A 92 -13.63 -6.01 15.62
CA GLU A 92 -13.15 -6.91 16.67
C GLU A 92 -11.80 -6.47 17.26
N TRP A 93 -11.24 -5.34 16.82
CA TRP A 93 -9.87 -4.92 17.03
C TRP A 93 -9.72 -3.74 17.98
#